data_AF-A0A2E4S6B9-F1
#
_entry.id   AF-A0A2E4S6B9-F1
#
_cell.length_a   1.000
_cell.length_b   1.000
_cell.length_c   1.000
_cell.angle_alpha   90.00
_cell.angle_beta   90.00
_cell.angle_gamma   90.00
#
_symmetry.space_group_name_H-M   'P 1'
#
loop_
_entity.id
_entity.type
_entity.pdbx_description
1 polymer ?
#
loop_
_entity_poly.entity_id
_entity_poly.type
_entity_poly.pdbx_seq_one_letter_code
_entity_poly.pdbx_strand_id
1 'polypeptide(L)'
;MMKRSHILTALPALALMAAAACTTSPQQDSEAEAENWRTDARLGEQVDRICFASAVDDFQMTTRRSVVVERGVNDHYLIETMGNCQDLRNALSMSFDTFPGSSCISKGDSIYAYDSLFGPDRMDIPPIRCPIKAIYRWSEDASDQDATAEER
;
A
#
# COMPACT_ATOMS: atom_id res chain seq x y z
N MET A 1 27.65 -59.07 -50.52
CA MET A 1 29.01 -58.49 -50.41
C MET A 1 29.10 -57.29 -51.34
N MET A 2 28.80 -56.09 -50.85
CA MET A 2 29.10 -54.78 -51.46
C MET A 2 29.32 -53.78 -50.32
N LYS A 3 30.27 -52.88 -50.55
CA LYS A 3 31.08 -52.11 -49.58
C LYS A 3 30.53 -50.68 -49.40
N ARG A 4 30.79 -50.12 -48.20
CA ARG A 4 31.03 -48.68 -47.87
C ARG A 4 29.79 -47.77 -48.05
N SER A 5 29.64 -46.62 -47.41
CA SER A 5 30.48 -45.80 -46.55
C SER A 5 29.59 -44.85 -45.73
N HIS A 6 30.17 -44.29 -44.67
CA HIS A 6 29.67 -43.35 -43.67
C HIS A 6 28.74 -42.23 -44.14
N ILE A 7 27.73 -41.93 -43.32
CA ILE A 7 27.19 -40.58 -43.17
C ILE A 7 27.22 -40.26 -41.66
N LEU A 8 28.21 -39.45 -41.26
CA LEU A 8 28.16 -38.68 -40.03
C LEU A 8 27.06 -37.62 -40.18
N THR A 9 26.06 -37.65 -39.30
CA THR A 9 25.19 -36.49 -39.06
C THR A 9 25.29 -36.11 -37.60
N ALA A 10 26.07 -35.06 -37.34
CA ALA A 10 26.03 -34.30 -36.10
C ALA A 10 24.65 -33.62 -36.00
N LEU A 11 23.92 -33.84 -34.90
CA LEU A 11 22.73 -33.07 -34.55
C LEU A 11 23.02 -32.27 -33.26
N PRO A 12 22.75 -30.94 -33.24
CA PRO A 12 23.19 -30.04 -32.19
C PRO A 12 22.33 -30.14 -30.93
N ALA A 13 22.94 -29.72 -29.83
CA ALA A 13 22.37 -29.64 -28.49
C ALA A 13 21.08 -28.80 -28.42
N LEU A 14 20.05 -29.33 -27.75
CA LEU A 14 18.93 -28.55 -27.23
C LEU A 14 19.02 -28.55 -25.70
N ALA A 15 19.73 -27.56 -25.15
CA ALA A 15 19.66 -27.25 -23.73
C ALA A 15 18.35 -26.47 -23.48
N LEU A 16 17.30 -27.16 -23.02
CA LEU A 16 16.12 -26.48 -22.47
C LEU A 16 16.48 -25.89 -21.11
N MET A 17 16.92 -24.63 -21.08
CA MET A 17 16.86 -23.83 -19.86
C MET A 17 15.39 -23.50 -19.58
N ALA A 18 14.79 -24.22 -18.64
CA ALA A 18 13.52 -23.84 -18.04
C ALA A 18 13.74 -22.61 -17.17
N ALA A 19 13.47 -21.43 -17.70
CA ALA A 19 13.28 -20.23 -16.88
C ALA A 19 11.99 -20.44 -16.07
N ALA A 20 12.12 -20.77 -14.79
CA ALA A 20 11.03 -20.69 -13.84
C ALA A 20 10.61 -19.22 -13.75
N ALA A 21 9.55 -18.85 -14.47
CA ALA A 21 8.94 -17.54 -14.36
C ALA A 21 8.29 -17.44 -12.96
N CYS A 22 8.79 -16.53 -12.13
CA CYS A 22 8.10 -16.10 -10.92
C CYS A 22 6.80 -15.40 -11.34
N THR A 23 5.71 -16.16 -11.46
CA THR A 23 4.36 -15.60 -11.64
C THR A 23 3.85 -15.19 -10.27
N THR A 24 4.06 -13.92 -9.90
CA THR A 24 3.30 -13.28 -8.81
C THR A 24 1.95 -12.88 -9.39
N SER A 25 0.89 -13.62 -9.04
CA SER A 25 -0.48 -13.22 -9.37
C SER A 25 -0.83 -11.95 -8.57
N PRO A 26 -1.48 -10.94 -9.19
CA PRO A 26 -1.98 -9.79 -8.43
C PRO A 26 -3.06 -10.29 -7.46
N GLN A 27 -2.76 -10.24 -6.17
CA GLN A 27 -3.70 -10.55 -5.09
C GLN A 27 -4.90 -9.59 -5.22
N GLN A 28 -6.07 -10.14 -5.59
CA GLN A 28 -7.32 -9.40 -5.57
C GLN A 28 -7.89 -9.47 -4.16
N ASP A 29 -7.52 -8.51 -3.32
CA ASP A 29 -8.10 -8.42 -1.97
C ASP A 29 -9.62 -8.24 -2.08
N SER A 30 -10.35 -9.07 -1.35
CA SER A 30 -11.79 -8.96 -1.19
C SER A 30 -12.14 -7.66 -0.46
N GLU A 31 -13.38 -7.16 -0.63
CA GLU A 31 -13.85 -6.00 0.13
C GLU A 31 -13.76 -6.23 1.65
N ALA A 32 -13.90 -7.47 2.11
CA ALA A 32 -13.74 -7.81 3.52
C ALA A 32 -12.28 -7.62 4.01
N GLU A 33 -11.29 -7.98 3.20
CA GLU A 33 -9.87 -7.79 3.51
C GLU A 33 -9.49 -6.31 3.51
N ALA A 34 -10.02 -5.51 2.57
CA ALA A 34 -9.78 -4.07 2.51
C ALA A 34 -10.32 -3.30 3.74
N GLU A 35 -11.18 -3.93 4.53
CA GLU A 35 -11.90 -3.31 5.64
C GLU A 35 -11.59 -3.97 6.99
N ASN A 36 -10.60 -4.88 7.04
CA ASN A 36 -10.18 -5.61 8.25
C ASN A 36 -9.76 -4.70 9.41
N TRP A 37 -9.26 -3.50 9.08
CA TRP A 37 -8.84 -2.48 10.03
C TRP A 37 -9.98 -1.99 10.93
N ARG A 38 -11.26 -2.14 10.51
CA ARG A 38 -12.41 -1.75 11.34
C ARG A 38 -12.56 -2.58 12.60
N THR A 39 -12.01 -3.78 12.62
CA THR A 39 -12.04 -4.70 13.76
C THR A 39 -10.66 -4.83 14.43
N ASP A 40 -9.69 -4.01 14.03
CA ASP A 40 -8.34 -4.04 14.61
C ASP A 40 -8.36 -3.41 16.00
N ALA A 41 -7.77 -4.08 17.00
CA ALA A 41 -7.72 -3.61 18.39
C ALA A 41 -6.95 -2.28 18.54
N ARG A 42 -6.09 -1.95 17.57
CA ARG A 42 -5.32 -0.70 17.53
C ARG A 42 -6.15 0.51 17.12
N LEU A 43 -7.35 0.28 16.57
CA LEU A 43 -8.24 1.34 16.14
C LEU A 43 -8.81 2.09 17.36
N GLY A 44 -8.47 3.37 17.45
CA GLY A 44 -8.98 4.26 18.50
C GLY A 44 -10.19 5.08 18.07
N GLU A 45 -10.42 6.15 18.82
CA GLU A 45 -11.49 7.12 18.56
C GLU A 45 -11.35 7.84 17.22
N GLN A 46 -12.50 8.20 16.63
CA GLN A 46 -12.55 9.09 15.48
C GLN A 46 -12.16 10.51 15.90
N VAL A 47 -11.34 11.17 15.09
CA VAL A 47 -10.90 12.56 15.29
C VAL A 47 -11.27 13.42 14.07
N ASP A 48 -11.42 14.72 14.29
CA ASP A 48 -11.87 15.64 13.24
C ASP A 48 -10.78 16.03 12.24
N ARG A 49 -9.52 16.11 12.70
CA ARG A 49 -8.39 16.60 11.91
C ARG A 49 -7.05 16.12 12.45
N ILE A 50 -6.05 16.06 11.58
CA ILE A 50 -4.64 15.90 11.93
C ILE A 50 -3.89 17.13 11.43
N CYS A 51 -3.09 17.75 12.29
CA CYS A 51 -2.29 18.90 11.91
C CYS A 51 -0.83 18.49 11.79
N PHE A 52 -0.37 18.29 10.55
CA PHE A 52 1.04 18.03 10.28
C PHE A 52 1.80 19.37 10.25
N ALA A 53 2.95 19.43 10.91
CA ALA A 53 3.83 20.60 10.80
C ALA A 53 4.53 20.66 9.43
N SER A 54 4.56 19.53 8.70
CA SER A 54 5.24 19.27 7.42
C SER A 54 4.49 18.18 6.63
N ALA A 55 5.11 17.59 5.59
CA ALA A 55 4.60 16.36 4.98
C ALA A 55 4.51 15.23 6.03
N VAL A 56 3.67 14.22 5.78
CA VAL A 56 3.63 12.98 6.58
C VAL A 56 5.02 12.36 6.62
N ASP A 57 5.45 11.96 7.83
CA ASP A 57 6.80 11.44 8.06
C ASP A 57 6.94 10.02 7.51
N ASP A 58 5.95 9.16 7.76
CA ASP A 58 5.85 7.81 7.23
C ASP A 58 4.38 7.36 7.09
N PHE A 59 4.15 6.34 6.28
CA PHE A 59 2.85 5.71 6.16
C PHE A 59 2.96 4.19 5.99
N GLN A 60 2.02 3.48 6.62
CA GLN A 60 2.01 2.03 6.69
C GLN A 60 0.59 1.46 6.55
N MET A 61 0.52 0.13 6.45
CA MET A 61 -0.74 -0.63 6.43
C MET A 61 -1.77 -0.09 5.43
N THR A 62 -1.34 0.04 4.19
CA THR A 62 -2.18 0.54 3.10
C THR A 62 -3.12 -0.56 2.60
N THR A 63 -4.42 -0.27 2.63
CA THR A 63 -5.45 -1.09 1.97
C THR A 63 -5.96 -0.36 0.72
N ARG A 64 -7.06 -0.83 0.12
CA ARG A 64 -7.71 -0.06 -0.96
C ARG A 64 -8.31 1.27 -0.48
N ARG A 65 -8.71 1.36 0.79
CA ARG A 65 -9.52 2.47 1.34
C ARG A 65 -9.03 3.01 2.68
N SER A 66 -7.88 2.54 3.15
CA SER A 66 -7.29 3.07 4.36
C SER A 66 -5.79 3.09 4.29
N VAL A 67 -5.21 3.97 5.08
CA VAL A 67 -3.77 4.08 5.30
C VAL A 67 -3.53 4.55 6.72
N VAL A 68 -2.51 4.01 7.37
CA VAL A 68 -2.00 4.54 8.63
C VAL A 68 -0.90 5.53 8.30
N VAL A 69 -0.93 6.70 8.92
CA VAL A 69 0.06 7.76 8.77
C VAL A 69 0.67 8.10 10.12
N GLU A 70 1.97 8.35 10.12
CA GLU A 70 2.73 8.82 11.26
C GLU A 70 2.80 10.36 11.27
N ARG A 71 2.64 10.94 12.46
CA ARG A 71 2.83 12.36 12.75
C ARG A 71 3.91 12.48 13.85
N GLY A 72 5.17 12.46 13.46
CA GLY A 72 6.28 12.33 14.37
C GLY A 72 6.23 11.03 15.18
N VAL A 73 7.22 10.85 16.06
CA VAL A 73 7.60 9.56 16.66
C VAL A 73 6.55 8.75 17.44
N ASN A 74 5.37 9.30 17.77
CA ASN A 74 4.40 8.62 18.64
C ASN A 74 2.92 8.81 18.24
N ASP A 75 2.62 9.68 17.28
CA ASP A 75 1.23 9.95 16.92
C ASP A 75 0.89 9.25 15.60
N HIS A 76 0.09 8.18 15.68
CA HIS A 76 -0.37 7.44 14.51
C HIS A 76 -1.86 7.65 14.29
N TYR A 77 -2.24 7.69 13.01
CA TYR A 77 -3.63 7.86 12.62
C TYR A 77 -3.99 6.98 11.44
N LEU A 78 -5.16 6.34 11.50
CA LEU A 78 -5.74 5.66 10.35
C LEU A 78 -6.67 6.64 9.61
N ILE A 79 -6.41 6.84 8.32
CA ILE A 79 -7.26 7.64 7.44
C ILE A 79 -8.08 6.70 6.57
N GLU A 80 -9.40 6.79 6.67
CA GLU A 80 -10.34 6.11 5.78
C GLU A 80 -10.68 7.02 4.60
N THR A 81 -10.63 6.48 3.39
CA THR A 81 -11.04 7.17 2.15
C THR A 81 -12.37 6.61 1.62
N MET A 82 -13.01 7.36 0.74
CA MET A 82 -14.25 6.94 0.09
C MET A 82 -14.16 7.03 -1.44
N GLY A 83 -15.07 6.34 -2.12
CA GLY A 83 -15.16 6.34 -3.58
C GLY A 83 -14.22 5.32 -4.23
N ASN A 84 -13.91 5.55 -5.51
CA ASN A 84 -13.03 4.68 -6.29
C ASN A 84 -11.57 5.12 -6.12
N CYS A 85 -11.02 4.87 -4.94
CA CYS A 85 -9.58 4.96 -4.70
C CYS A 85 -8.91 3.73 -5.29
N GLN A 86 -8.20 3.91 -6.40
CA GLN A 86 -7.34 2.87 -6.93
C GLN A 86 -6.02 2.92 -6.15
N ASP A 87 -5.98 2.06 -5.14
CA ASP A 87 -4.78 1.43 -4.61
C ASP A 87 -3.81 2.32 -3.82
N LEU A 88 -4.22 2.75 -2.61
CA LEU A 88 -3.26 3.19 -1.60
C LEU A 88 -2.24 2.07 -1.27
N ARG A 89 -2.62 0.80 -1.46
CA ARG A 89 -1.78 -0.39 -1.23
C ARG A 89 -0.41 -0.32 -1.90
N ASN A 90 -0.37 0.16 -3.15
CA ASN A 90 0.86 0.23 -3.94
C ASN A 90 1.53 1.60 -3.89
N ALA A 91 1.06 2.50 -3.00
CA ALA A 91 1.64 3.81 -2.86
C ALA A 91 3.08 3.70 -2.35
N LEU A 92 4.01 4.28 -3.10
CA LEU A 92 5.40 4.52 -2.68
C LEU A 92 5.60 5.95 -2.18
N SER A 93 4.72 6.87 -2.56
CA SER A 93 4.64 8.21 -1.96
C SER A 93 3.19 8.72 -1.99
N MET A 94 2.92 9.78 -1.22
CA MET A 94 1.60 10.41 -1.18
C MET A 94 1.67 11.91 -0.98
N SER A 95 0.62 12.60 -1.41
CA SER A 95 0.39 14.01 -1.11
C SER A 95 -1.03 14.26 -0.65
N PHE A 96 -1.22 15.35 0.10
CA PHE A 96 -2.52 15.79 0.57
C PHE A 96 -2.94 17.07 -0.16
N ASP A 97 -4.19 17.07 -0.59
CA ASP A 97 -4.90 18.23 -1.13
C ASP A 97 -5.83 18.76 -0.05
N THR A 98 -5.29 19.73 0.68
CA THR A 98 -5.95 20.45 1.76
C THR A 98 -6.42 21.81 1.27
N PHE A 99 -7.39 22.37 1.99
CA PHE A 99 -7.74 23.78 1.80
C PHE A 99 -6.51 24.72 1.84
N PRO A 100 -6.39 25.68 0.91
CA PRO A 100 -5.27 26.61 0.87
C PRO A 100 -5.07 27.34 2.21
N GLY A 101 -3.85 27.28 2.75
CA GLY A 101 -3.49 27.89 4.02
C GLY A 101 -3.81 27.06 5.27
N SER A 102 -4.34 25.84 5.11
CA SER A 102 -4.47 24.88 6.20
C SER A 102 -3.14 24.16 6.45
N SER A 103 -2.77 23.99 7.73
CA SER A 103 -1.73 23.05 8.18
C SER A 103 -2.30 21.71 8.65
N CYS A 104 -3.61 21.50 8.46
CA CYS A 104 -4.30 20.30 8.90
C CYS A 104 -5.07 19.65 7.77
N ILE A 105 -5.12 18.32 7.80
CA ILE A 105 -6.00 17.50 6.98
C ILE A 105 -7.26 17.17 7.79
N SER A 106 -8.37 17.06 7.11
CA SER A 106 -9.68 16.82 7.70
C SER A 106 -10.59 16.08 6.72
N LYS A 107 -11.78 15.71 7.18
CA LYS A 107 -12.82 15.13 6.32
C LYS A 107 -13.12 16.05 5.13
N GLY A 108 -13.11 15.48 3.92
CA GLY A 108 -13.37 16.19 2.66
C GLY A 108 -12.12 16.65 1.92
N ASP A 109 -10.97 16.75 2.60
CA ASP A 109 -9.66 16.85 1.95
C ASP A 109 -9.36 15.57 1.18
N SER A 110 -8.28 15.52 0.40
CA SER A 110 -7.97 14.34 -0.41
C SER A 110 -6.52 13.91 -0.37
N ILE A 111 -6.34 12.62 -0.59
CA ILE A 111 -5.05 11.97 -0.76
C ILE A 111 -4.83 11.76 -2.26
N TYR A 112 -3.60 11.96 -2.70
CA TYR A 112 -3.10 11.45 -3.98
C TYR A 112 -1.96 10.48 -3.67
N ALA A 113 -2.12 9.23 -4.09
CA ALA A 113 -1.09 8.21 -3.99
C ALA A 113 -0.33 8.10 -5.31
N TYR A 114 0.97 7.82 -5.22
CA TYR A 114 1.86 7.61 -6.34
C TYR A 114 2.60 6.30 -6.18
N ASP A 115 2.82 5.58 -7.27
CA ASP A 115 3.60 4.34 -7.36
C ASP A 115 5.11 4.61 -7.58
N SER A 116 5.55 5.85 -7.37
CA SER A 116 6.93 6.31 -7.49
C SER A 116 7.39 6.99 -6.20
N LEU A 117 8.65 6.77 -5.82
CA LEU A 117 9.28 7.40 -4.66
C LEU A 117 9.50 8.91 -4.84
N PHE A 118 9.55 9.39 -6.08
CA PHE A 118 9.86 10.79 -6.39
C PHE A 118 8.62 11.61 -6.78
N GLY A 119 7.41 11.04 -6.58
CA GLY A 119 6.16 11.63 -7.03
C GLY A 119 5.90 11.39 -8.53
N PRO A 120 4.94 12.12 -9.13
CA PRO A 120 4.45 11.85 -10.47
C PRO A 120 5.47 12.24 -11.54
N ASP A 121 5.84 11.30 -12.41
CA ASP A 121 6.53 11.57 -13.68
C ASP A 121 5.52 12.15 -14.70
N ARG A 122 6.01 12.92 -15.67
CA ARG A 122 5.21 13.48 -16.78
C ARG A 122 4.58 12.41 -17.67
N MET A 123 5.10 11.18 -17.60
CA MET A 123 4.61 10.03 -18.37
C MET A 123 3.67 9.13 -17.55
N ASP A 124 3.48 9.42 -16.26
CA ASP A 124 2.66 8.59 -15.38
C ASP A 124 1.16 8.84 -15.58
N ILE A 125 0.37 7.82 -15.24
CA ILE A 125 -1.08 7.96 -15.17
C ILE A 125 -1.39 8.94 -14.02
N PRO A 126 -2.22 9.97 -14.25
CA PRO A 126 -2.57 10.91 -13.19
C PRO A 126 -3.12 10.20 -11.96
N PRO A 127 -2.66 10.56 -10.75
CA PRO A 127 -3.16 9.94 -9.53
C PRO A 127 -4.66 10.24 -9.37
N ILE A 128 -5.40 9.27 -8.87
CA ILE A 128 -6.84 9.45 -8.59
C ILE A 128 -6.99 10.17 -7.25
N ARG A 129 -7.85 11.18 -7.24
CA ARG A 129 -8.21 11.90 -6.01
C ARG A 129 -8.96 10.98 -5.06
N CYS A 130 -8.48 10.86 -3.84
CA CYS A 130 -9.05 10.03 -2.77
C CYS A 130 -9.63 10.87 -1.63
N PRO A 131 -10.95 11.16 -1.63
CA PRO A 131 -11.57 11.93 -0.56
C PRO A 131 -11.49 11.23 0.79
N ILE A 132 -11.06 11.97 1.81
CA ILE A 132 -11.01 11.53 3.19
C ILE A 132 -12.44 11.45 3.74
N LYS A 133 -12.81 10.27 4.23
CA LYS A 133 -14.09 9.99 4.86
C LYS A 133 -14.06 10.22 6.35
N ALA A 134 -13.04 9.69 7.01
CA ALA A 134 -12.88 9.71 8.45
C ALA A 134 -11.41 9.54 8.81
N ILE A 135 -11.07 9.98 10.02
CA ILE A 135 -9.74 9.86 10.60
C ILE A 135 -9.90 9.26 11.99
N TYR A 136 -9.06 8.29 12.32
CA TYR A 136 -9.08 7.60 13.60
C TYR A 136 -7.70 7.67 14.25
N ARG A 137 -7.64 7.72 15.58
CA ARG A 137 -6.39 7.43 16.28
C ARG A 137 -5.98 5.99 16.02
N TRP A 138 -4.68 5.74 15.98
CA TRP A 138 -4.11 4.43 15.85
C TRP A 138 -3.05 4.21 16.93
N SER A 139 -3.11 3.08 17.63
CA SER A 139 -2.15 2.74 18.69
C SER A 139 -1.33 1.54 18.26
N GLU A 140 -0.05 1.73 17.94
CA GLU A 140 0.78 0.60 17.48
C GLU A 140 0.90 -0.52 18.53
N ASP A 141 0.90 -0.14 19.82
CA ASP A 141 1.14 -1.04 20.95
C ASP A 141 -0.12 -1.78 21.48
N ALA A 142 -1.30 -1.57 20.89
CA ALA A 142 -2.53 -2.15 21.47
C ALA A 142 -2.58 -3.68 21.38
N SER A 143 -1.82 -4.32 20.47
CA SER A 143 -1.72 -5.78 20.42
C SER A 143 -1.00 -6.39 21.64
N ASP A 144 -0.16 -5.62 22.32
CA ASP A 144 0.75 -6.13 23.35
C ASP A 144 0.22 -5.90 24.77
N GLN A 145 -0.67 -4.92 24.94
CA GLN A 145 -1.25 -4.57 26.24
C GLN A 145 -2.39 -5.52 26.66
N ASP A 146 -3.17 -6.04 25.72
CA ASP A 146 -4.25 -6.99 26.03
C ASP A 146 -3.69 -8.39 26.40
N ALA A 147 -2.54 -8.79 25.84
CA ALA A 147 -1.88 -10.05 26.18
C ALA A 147 -1.25 -10.06 27.59
N THR A 148 -0.92 -8.89 28.14
CA THR A 148 -0.29 -8.76 29.46
C THR A 148 -1.27 -8.47 30.59
N ALA A 149 -2.49 -8.02 30.26
CA ALA A 149 -3.56 -7.77 31.23
C ALA A 149 -4.31 -9.06 31.65
N GLU A 150 -4.33 -10.10 30.82
CA GLU A 150 -5.04 -11.36 31.12
C GLU A 150 -4.17 -12.39 31.90
N GLU A 151 -2.87 -12.11 32.09
CA GLU A 151 -1.94 -12.97 32.84
C GLU A 151 -1.60 -12.42 34.24
N ARG A 152 -2.41 -11.50 34.79
CA ARG A 152 -2.23 -10.94 36.14
C ARG A 152 -3.41 -11.15 37.08
#